data_AF-A0A4Q4UC37-F1
#
_entry.id   AF-A0A4Q4UC37-F1
#
_cell.length_a   1.000
_cell.length_b   1.000
_cell.length_c   1.000
_cell.angle_alpha   90.00
_cell.angle_beta   90.00
_cell.angle_gamma   90.00
#
_symmetry.space_group_name_H-M   'P 1'
#
loop_
_entity.id
_entity.type
_entity.pdbx_description
1 polymer ?
#
loop_
_entity_poly.entity_id
_entity_poly.type
_entity_poly.pdbx_seq_one_letter_code
_entity_poly.pdbx_strand_id
1 'polypeptide(L)'
;MSSFRQLWQWLQTATEDANADAGAGAAVVEEVVLPPRPTHPYYPEGVSIPEYAPNELPVPVLIAALGGMLGFALLGSSIVALRVNPALTKSNLAVFCWFMLWYFVLNHATLASSQSLFAQLWKEYALSDSRYLTSDFFMLSVESITALLWAPLCFLCALTTALPRSPLRHPLRIAACMAHLYGVALYYATSLCELHYAGRSHSRPEPLYFWGYYVGFNLPWVVVPCGILADSFATVTRALRALDKVDGALDGFWGREGRPTTGGAEEESKKTR
;
A
#
# COMPACT_ATOMS: atom_id res chain seq x y z
N MET A 1 -1.82 -6.47 25.30
CA MET A 1 -3.21 -6.00 25.41
C MET A 1 -3.37 -4.75 26.30
N SER A 2 -2.45 -4.45 27.22
CA SER A 2 -2.46 -3.21 28.04
C SER A 2 -2.18 -1.93 27.23
N SER A 3 -1.27 -1.99 26.25
CA SER A 3 -0.87 -0.83 25.43
C SER A 3 -2.00 -0.27 24.54
N PHE A 4 -2.89 -1.11 24.01
CA PHE A 4 -4.01 -0.65 23.17
C PHE A 4 -5.13 0.01 23.98
N ARG A 5 -5.43 -0.48 25.19
CA ARG A 5 -6.40 0.17 26.09
C ARG A 5 -5.88 1.52 26.58
N GLN A 6 -4.58 1.64 26.85
CA GLN A 6 -3.96 2.91 27.22
C GLN A 6 -4.01 3.92 26.07
N LEU A 7 -3.73 3.47 24.84
CA LEU A 7 -3.87 4.30 23.63
C LEU A 7 -5.32 4.77 23.43
N TRP A 8 -6.29 3.87 23.64
CA TRP A 8 -7.72 4.18 23.49
C TRP A 8 -8.24 5.14 24.57
N GLN A 9 -7.83 4.96 25.82
CA GLN A 9 -8.19 5.86 26.93
C GLN A 9 -7.56 7.24 26.76
N TRP A 10 -6.33 7.32 26.28
CA TRP A 10 -5.65 8.59 26.00
C TRP A 10 -6.31 9.38 24.86
N LEU A 11 -6.77 8.69 23.79
CA LEU A 11 -7.50 9.33 22.69
C LEU A 11 -8.81 9.97 23.16
N GLN A 12 -9.47 9.39 24.17
CA GLN A 12 -10.71 9.94 24.73
C GLN A 12 -10.46 11.17 25.59
N THR A 13 -9.42 11.17 26.43
CA THR A 13 -9.08 12.33 27.28
C THR A 13 -8.59 13.53 26.46
N ALA A 14 -7.82 13.29 25.39
CA ALA A 14 -7.34 14.36 24.50
C ALA A 14 -8.47 15.12 23.80
N THR A 15 -9.62 14.48 23.54
CA THR A 15 -10.81 15.13 22.98
C THR A 15 -11.63 15.91 24.01
N GLU A 16 -11.50 15.60 25.29
CA GLU A 16 -12.20 16.28 26.38
C GLU A 16 -11.45 17.53 26.83
N ASP A 17 -10.11 17.45 26.95
CA ASP A 17 -9.25 18.60 27.32
C ASP A 17 -9.29 19.72 26.25
N ALA A 18 -9.36 19.34 24.97
CA ALA A 18 -9.54 20.30 23.86
C ALA A 18 -10.88 21.05 23.89
N ASN A 19 -11.91 20.51 24.56
CA ASN A 19 -13.20 21.16 24.76
C ASN A 19 -13.27 21.95 26.08
N ALA A 20 -12.43 21.63 27.06
CA ALA A 20 -12.42 22.28 28.38
C ALA A 20 -11.69 23.63 28.39
N ASP A 21 -10.66 23.81 27.56
CA ASP A 21 -9.89 25.08 27.46
C ASP A 21 -10.64 26.22 26.74
N ALA A 22 -11.86 25.98 26.25
CA ALA A 22 -12.71 26.98 25.61
C ALA A 22 -13.51 27.87 26.59
N GLY A 23 -13.30 27.72 27.91
CA GLY A 23 -14.24 28.19 28.93
C GLY A 23 -13.68 28.92 30.15
N ALA A 24 -12.69 29.80 30.04
CA ALA A 24 -12.42 30.79 31.10
C ALA A 24 -11.49 31.93 30.65
N GLY A 25 -12.03 33.14 30.47
CA GLY A 25 -11.20 34.35 30.26
C GLY A 25 -12.05 35.62 30.31
N ALA A 26 -11.89 36.40 31.38
CA ALA A 26 -12.62 37.64 31.64
C ALA A 26 -12.24 38.78 30.68
N ALA A 27 -13.21 39.66 30.44
CA ALA A 27 -13.20 40.70 29.41
C ALA A 27 -12.09 41.76 29.59
N VAL A 28 -11.18 41.79 28.61
CA VAL A 28 -10.46 42.99 28.16
C VAL A 28 -10.86 43.17 26.70
N VAL A 29 -11.36 44.36 26.34
CA VAL A 29 -11.68 44.69 24.94
C VAL A 29 -10.37 44.99 24.23
N GLU A 30 -9.62 43.93 23.95
CA GLU A 30 -8.57 43.91 22.94
C GLU A 30 -9.27 43.91 21.58
N GLU A 31 -8.79 44.72 20.64
CA GLU A 31 -9.27 44.70 19.26
C GLU A 31 -9.15 43.25 18.77
N VAL A 32 -10.29 42.56 18.60
CA VAL A 32 -10.32 41.17 18.15
C VAL A 32 -9.84 41.16 16.70
N VAL A 33 -8.51 41.12 16.54
CA VAL A 33 -7.88 40.75 15.28
C VAL A 33 -8.23 39.28 15.10
N LEU A 34 -9.34 39.04 14.39
CA LEU A 34 -9.72 37.69 14.01
C LEU A 34 -8.49 37.02 13.39
N PRO A 35 -8.15 35.79 13.80
CA PRO A 35 -7.06 35.07 13.14
C PRO A 35 -7.30 35.10 11.63
N PRO A 36 -6.26 35.33 10.81
CA PRO A 36 -6.42 35.36 9.37
C PRO A 36 -7.14 34.09 8.94
N ARG A 37 -8.16 34.23 8.08
CA ARG A 37 -8.93 33.09 7.59
C ARG A 37 -7.95 32.02 7.07
N PRO A 38 -8.14 30.73 7.43
CA PRO A 38 -7.30 29.67 6.91
C PRO A 38 -7.24 29.75 5.38
N THR A 39 -6.03 29.79 4.82
CA THR A 39 -5.80 29.87 3.37
C THR A 39 -6.22 28.58 2.65
N HIS A 40 -6.29 27.47 3.39
CA HIS A 40 -6.71 26.15 2.93
C HIS A 40 -7.29 25.33 4.11
N PRO A 41 -8.06 24.25 3.84
CA PRO A 41 -8.74 23.44 4.86
C PRO A 41 -7.88 22.30 5.48
N TYR A 42 -6.57 22.30 5.24
CA TYR A 42 -5.68 21.18 5.60
C TYR A 42 -4.98 21.43 6.94
N TYR A 43 -4.69 20.36 7.66
CA TYR A 43 -4.02 20.41 8.97
C TYR A 43 -2.53 20.09 8.84
N PRO A 44 -1.63 20.68 9.64
CA PRO A 44 -1.89 21.73 10.62
C PRO A 44 -2.29 23.06 9.97
N GLU A 45 -3.18 23.80 10.62
CA GLU A 45 -3.65 25.08 10.10
C GLU A 45 -2.49 26.09 9.99
N GLY A 46 -2.47 26.88 8.91
CA GLY A 46 -1.45 27.91 8.66
C GLY A 46 -0.16 27.41 8.00
N VAL A 47 -0.06 26.13 7.64
CA VAL A 47 1.04 25.65 6.79
C VAL A 47 0.97 26.31 5.40
N SER A 48 2.11 26.59 4.77
CA SER A 48 2.11 27.13 3.41
C SER A 48 1.93 26.00 2.40
N ILE A 49 0.86 26.07 1.59
CA ILE A 49 0.66 25.23 0.41
C ILE A 49 0.73 26.14 -0.83
N PRO A 50 1.86 26.17 -1.54
CA PRO A 50 2.04 27.02 -2.71
C PRO A 50 0.97 26.77 -3.77
N GLU A 51 0.43 27.85 -4.34
CA GLU A 51 -0.54 27.81 -5.45
C GLU A 51 -1.81 26.99 -5.16
N TYR A 52 -2.22 26.85 -3.89
CA TYR A 52 -3.41 26.10 -3.54
C TYR A 52 -4.66 26.65 -4.24
N ALA A 53 -5.34 25.75 -4.97
CA ALA A 53 -6.66 26.00 -5.51
C ALA A 53 -7.66 24.94 -4.99
N PRO A 54 -8.83 25.34 -4.45
CA PRO A 54 -9.83 24.38 -3.99
C PRO A 54 -10.36 23.53 -5.15
N ASN A 55 -10.97 22.39 -4.82
CA ASN A 55 -11.62 21.54 -5.81
C ASN A 55 -12.84 22.25 -6.42
N GLU A 56 -12.96 22.19 -7.75
CA GLU A 56 -14.11 22.70 -8.49
C GLU A 56 -15.25 21.68 -8.54
N LEU A 57 -14.91 20.39 -8.57
CA LEU A 57 -15.88 19.30 -8.64
C LEU A 57 -16.40 18.93 -7.24
N PRO A 58 -17.72 18.73 -7.09
CA PRO A 58 -18.28 18.19 -5.86
C PRO A 58 -17.76 16.79 -5.54
N VAL A 59 -17.57 16.48 -4.26
CA VAL A 59 -17.08 15.18 -3.77
C VAL A 59 -17.86 13.98 -4.36
N PRO A 60 -19.20 13.99 -4.47
CA PRO A 60 -19.92 12.87 -5.08
C PRO A 60 -19.51 12.59 -6.53
N VAL A 61 -19.19 13.63 -7.30
CA VAL A 61 -18.72 13.50 -8.69
C VAL A 61 -17.32 12.87 -8.72
N LEU A 62 -16.43 13.30 -7.80
CA LEU A 62 -15.10 12.71 -7.66
C LEU A 62 -15.17 11.22 -7.32
N ILE A 63 -15.99 10.84 -6.33
CA ILE A 63 -16.19 9.44 -5.93
C ILE A 63 -16.76 8.61 -7.10
N ALA A 64 -17.77 9.13 -7.80
CA ALA A 64 -18.37 8.45 -8.94
C ALA A 64 -17.34 8.24 -10.07
N ALA A 65 -16.52 9.26 -10.34
CA ALA A 65 -15.48 9.18 -11.35
C ALA A 65 -14.37 8.18 -10.95
N LEU A 66 -13.92 8.19 -9.69
CA LEU A 66 -12.98 7.19 -9.18
C LEU A 66 -13.54 5.77 -9.29
N GLY A 67 -14.76 5.56 -8.82
CA GLY A 67 -15.45 4.26 -8.91
C GLY A 67 -15.59 3.79 -10.36
N GLY A 68 -15.94 4.69 -11.28
CA GLY A 68 -16.03 4.39 -12.71
C GLY A 68 -14.69 4.01 -13.33
N MET A 69 -13.62 4.76 -13.04
CA MET A 69 -12.26 4.47 -13.53
C MET A 69 -11.75 3.13 -13.00
N LEU A 70 -11.89 2.89 -11.69
CA LEU A 70 -11.50 1.62 -11.07
C LEU A 70 -12.32 0.45 -11.64
N GLY A 71 -13.63 0.62 -11.75
CA GLY A 71 -14.51 -0.39 -12.32
C GLY A 71 -14.15 -0.74 -13.76
N PHE A 72 -13.88 0.27 -14.60
CA PHE A 72 -13.44 0.07 -15.98
C PHE A 72 -12.09 -0.64 -16.07
N ALA A 73 -11.10 -0.20 -15.28
CA ALA A 73 -9.78 -0.81 -15.26
C ALA A 73 -9.82 -2.27 -14.76
N LEU A 74 -10.58 -2.55 -13.70
CA LEU A 74 -10.76 -3.90 -13.16
C LEU A 74 -11.51 -4.81 -14.13
N LEU A 75 -12.56 -4.31 -14.78
CA LEU A 75 -13.31 -5.07 -15.78
C LEU A 75 -12.42 -5.38 -16.99
N GLY A 76 -11.75 -4.38 -17.55
CA GLY A 76 -10.86 -4.54 -18.69
C GLY A 76 -9.71 -5.51 -18.40
N SER A 77 -9.04 -5.34 -17.26
CA SER A 77 -7.96 -6.22 -16.84
C SER A 77 -8.45 -7.66 -16.58
N SER A 78 -9.64 -7.83 -15.98
CA SER A 78 -10.27 -9.14 -15.79
C SER A 78 -10.56 -9.85 -17.13
N ILE A 79 -11.10 -9.12 -18.10
CA ILE A 79 -11.36 -9.65 -19.45
C ILE A 79 -10.04 -10.13 -20.07
N VAL A 80 -8.99 -9.30 -20.04
CA VAL A 80 -7.67 -9.66 -20.58
C VAL A 80 -7.11 -10.90 -19.87
N ALA A 81 -7.15 -10.95 -18.55
CA ALA A 81 -6.64 -12.08 -17.78
C ALA A 81 -7.34 -13.40 -18.13
N LEU A 82 -8.68 -13.37 -18.25
CA LEU A 82 -9.47 -14.55 -18.61
C LEU A 82 -9.31 -14.96 -20.08
N ARG A 83 -8.96 -14.03 -20.97
CA ARG A 83 -8.61 -14.34 -22.36
C ARG A 83 -7.24 -15.00 -22.47
N VAL A 84 -6.28 -14.54 -21.67
CA VAL A 84 -4.92 -15.13 -21.62
C VAL A 84 -4.93 -16.50 -20.94
N ASN A 85 -5.71 -16.65 -19.87
CA ASN A 85 -5.82 -17.91 -19.13
C ASN A 85 -7.28 -18.18 -18.72
N PRO A 86 -8.04 -18.91 -19.56
CA PRO A 86 -9.44 -19.25 -19.27
C PRO A 86 -9.63 -20.12 -18.03
N ALA A 87 -8.59 -20.83 -17.58
CA ALA A 87 -8.62 -21.69 -16.40
C ALA A 87 -8.23 -20.93 -15.10
N LEU A 88 -8.13 -19.60 -15.15
CA LEU A 88 -7.75 -18.81 -13.98
C LEU A 88 -8.82 -18.91 -12.89
N THR A 89 -8.40 -19.31 -11.69
CA THR A 89 -9.32 -19.40 -10.54
C THR A 89 -9.80 -18.02 -10.11
N LYS A 90 -11.00 -17.95 -9.50
CA LYS A 90 -11.56 -16.68 -8.97
C LYS A 90 -10.60 -15.98 -7.98
N SER A 91 -9.91 -16.76 -7.14
CA SER A 91 -8.91 -16.24 -6.21
C SER A 91 -7.71 -15.62 -6.95
N ASN A 92 -7.15 -16.30 -7.96
CA ASN A 92 -6.05 -15.73 -8.74
C ASN A 92 -6.49 -14.55 -9.60
N LEU A 93 -7.74 -14.51 -10.07
CA LEU A 93 -8.29 -13.34 -10.74
C LEU A 93 -8.38 -12.14 -9.79
N ALA A 94 -8.80 -12.34 -8.54
CA ALA A 94 -8.83 -11.28 -7.53
C ALA A 94 -7.42 -10.77 -7.21
N VAL A 95 -6.43 -11.67 -7.07
CA VAL A 95 -5.02 -11.29 -6.87
C VAL A 95 -4.46 -10.56 -8.09
N PHE A 96 -4.80 -11.01 -9.30
CA PHE A 96 -4.44 -10.32 -10.53
C PHE A 96 -4.99 -8.89 -10.55
N CYS A 97 -6.28 -8.73 -10.29
CA CYS A 97 -6.96 -7.44 -10.22
C CYS A 97 -6.31 -6.51 -9.19
N TRP A 98 -5.99 -7.04 -8.00
CA TRP A 98 -5.33 -6.31 -6.94
C TRP A 98 -3.99 -5.70 -7.39
N PHE A 99 -3.15 -6.49 -8.05
CA PHE A 99 -1.86 -6.00 -8.55
C PHE A 99 -1.99 -5.05 -9.74
N MET A 100 -3.06 -5.16 -10.54
CA MET A 100 -3.33 -4.24 -11.65
C MET A 100 -3.80 -2.84 -11.19
N LEU A 101 -4.31 -2.70 -9.95
CA LEU A 101 -4.69 -1.40 -9.39
C LEU A 101 -3.51 -0.43 -9.24
N TRP A 102 -2.27 -0.93 -9.21
CA TRP A 102 -1.06 -0.14 -8.96
C TRP A 102 -0.53 0.67 -10.15
N TYR A 103 -1.16 0.60 -11.33
CA TYR A 103 -0.66 1.28 -12.52
C TYR A 103 -1.12 2.75 -12.68
N PHE A 104 -1.82 3.34 -11.69
CA PHE A 104 -2.56 4.59 -11.90
C PHE A 104 -2.12 5.84 -11.13
N VAL A 105 -0.86 5.96 -10.72
CA VAL A 105 -0.39 7.18 -10.03
C VAL A 105 0.91 7.71 -10.63
N LEU A 106 0.82 8.78 -11.43
CA LEU A 106 1.95 9.62 -11.82
C LEU A 106 1.53 11.11 -11.78
N ASN A 107 2.40 11.95 -11.20
CA ASN A 107 2.39 13.43 -11.07
C ASN A 107 1.89 14.03 -9.73
N HIS A 108 2.81 14.09 -8.74
CA HIS A 108 2.67 14.85 -7.49
C HIS A 108 3.00 16.36 -7.64
N ALA A 109 3.85 16.76 -8.60
CA ALA A 109 4.44 18.11 -8.64
C ALA A 109 3.46 19.27 -8.89
N THR A 110 2.28 19.01 -9.48
CA THR A 110 1.27 20.04 -9.79
C THR A 110 -0.05 19.81 -9.03
N LEU A 111 -0.05 18.95 -8.00
CA LEU A 111 -1.27 18.48 -7.35
C LEU A 111 -2.10 19.59 -6.71
N ALA A 112 -1.43 20.56 -6.07
CA ALA A 112 -2.09 21.63 -5.31
C ALA A 112 -2.80 22.65 -6.22
N SER A 113 -2.22 22.98 -7.37
CA SER A 113 -2.76 23.96 -8.33
C SER A 113 -3.58 23.33 -9.45
N SER A 114 -3.43 22.03 -9.71
CA SER A 114 -4.13 21.34 -10.80
C SER A 114 -5.61 21.10 -10.49
N GLN A 115 -6.42 21.27 -11.53
CA GLN A 115 -7.84 20.91 -11.55
C GLN A 115 -8.12 19.65 -12.35
N SER A 116 -7.08 18.87 -12.68
CA SER A 116 -7.29 17.53 -13.24
C SER A 116 -8.08 16.65 -12.26
N LEU A 117 -8.85 15.70 -12.77
CA LEU A 117 -9.64 14.78 -11.94
C LEU A 117 -8.79 14.09 -10.87
N PHE A 118 -7.59 13.64 -11.24
CA PHE A 118 -6.65 12.99 -10.32
C PHE A 118 -6.15 13.97 -9.24
N ALA A 119 -5.80 15.20 -9.60
CA ALA A 119 -5.39 16.20 -8.63
C ALA A 119 -6.51 16.55 -7.64
N GLN A 120 -7.76 16.65 -8.12
CA GLN A 120 -8.90 16.90 -7.25
C GLN A 120 -9.20 15.72 -6.31
N LEU A 121 -9.07 14.47 -6.79
CA LEU A 121 -9.17 13.27 -5.95
C LEU A 121 -8.09 13.24 -4.85
N TRP A 122 -6.85 13.57 -5.21
CA TRP A 122 -5.77 13.63 -4.24
C TRP A 122 -5.93 14.77 -3.24
N LYS A 123 -6.39 15.95 -3.66
CA LYS A 123 -6.75 17.05 -2.76
C LYS A 123 -7.83 16.64 -1.76
N GLU A 124 -8.87 15.94 -2.23
CA GLU A 124 -9.92 15.41 -1.35
C GLU A 124 -9.35 14.40 -0.35
N TYR A 125 -8.50 13.47 -0.80
CA TYR A 125 -7.86 12.50 0.07
C TYR A 125 -6.86 13.15 1.05
N ALA A 126 -6.17 14.22 0.65
CA ALA A 126 -5.22 14.95 1.49
C ALA A 126 -5.88 15.66 2.70
N LEU A 127 -7.22 15.74 2.76
CA LEU A 127 -7.93 16.13 4.00
C LEU A 127 -7.69 15.11 5.13
N SER A 128 -7.38 13.86 4.78
CA SER A 128 -7.01 12.82 5.71
C SER A 128 -5.54 12.86 6.13
N ASP A 129 -4.67 13.41 5.29
CA ASP A 129 -3.24 13.57 5.52
C ASP A 129 -2.68 14.64 4.58
N SER A 130 -2.41 15.82 5.11
CA SER A 130 -1.94 16.95 4.29
C SER A 130 -0.53 16.78 3.73
N ARG A 131 0.24 15.78 4.19
CA ARG A 131 1.62 15.54 3.74
C ARG A 131 1.72 15.28 2.23
N TYR A 132 0.62 14.82 1.62
CA TYR A 132 0.45 14.69 0.16
C TYR A 132 0.41 16.03 -0.60
N LEU A 133 0.24 17.15 0.10
CA LEU A 133 0.25 18.49 -0.50
C LEU A 133 1.43 19.34 -0.05
N THR A 134 2.05 19.01 1.09
CA THR A 134 3.12 19.81 1.68
C THR A 134 4.53 19.42 1.23
N SER A 135 4.68 18.66 0.14
CA SER A 135 6.00 18.27 -0.42
C SER A 135 6.95 17.69 0.64
N ASP A 136 6.41 16.88 1.55
CA ASP A 136 7.20 16.19 2.57
C ASP A 136 8.22 15.25 1.91
N PHE A 137 9.49 15.34 2.33
CA PHE A 137 10.58 14.58 1.71
C PHE A 137 10.40 13.07 1.84
N PHE A 138 9.78 12.61 2.93
CA PHE A 138 9.48 11.18 3.10
C PHE A 138 8.38 10.75 2.12
N MET A 139 7.29 11.51 2.02
CA MET A 139 6.22 11.22 1.05
C MET A 139 6.74 11.21 -0.39
N LEU A 140 7.51 12.22 -0.81
CA LEU A 140 8.13 12.27 -2.14
C LEU A 140 9.03 11.06 -2.42
N SER A 141 9.81 10.63 -1.42
CA SER A 141 10.71 9.48 -1.54
C SER A 141 9.94 8.16 -1.67
N VAL A 142 8.93 7.95 -0.81
CA VAL A 142 8.10 6.73 -0.83
C VAL A 142 7.28 6.65 -2.11
N GLU A 143 6.73 7.76 -2.58
CA GLU A 143 5.99 7.82 -3.84
C GLU A 143 6.89 7.53 -5.04
N SER A 144 8.12 8.08 -5.05
CA SER A 144 9.09 7.81 -6.12
C SER A 144 9.48 6.34 -6.18
N ILE A 145 9.75 5.72 -5.02
CA ILE A 145 10.03 4.28 -4.92
C ILE A 145 8.83 3.45 -5.37
N THR A 146 7.63 3.85 -4.95
CA THR A 146 6.37 3.20 -5.30
C THR A 146 6.16 3.22 -6.82
N ALA A 147 6.33 4.38 -7.45
CA ALA A 147 6.14 4.52 -8.88
C ALA A 147 7.21 3.79 -9.71
N LEU A 148 8.49 3.89 -9.31
CA LEU A 148 9.61 3.37 -10.11
C LEU A 148 9.89 1.89 -9.88
N LEU A 149 9.62 1.37 -8.69
CA LEU A 149 9.97 0.00 -8.33
C LEU A 149 8.74 -0.85 -8.05
N TRP A 150 7.78 -0.34 -7.27
CA TRP A 150 6.66 -1.17 -6.81
C TRP A 150 5.60 -1.34 -7.88
N ALA A 151 5.32 -0.31 -8.69
CA ALA A 151 4.38 -0.43 -9.79
C ALA A 151 4.85 -1.45 -10.86
N PRO A 152 6.11 -1.43 -11.35
CA PRO A 152 6.62 -2.50 -12.22
C PRO A 152 6.58 -3.88 -11.55
N LEU A 153 6.93 -3.97 -10.26
CA LEU A 153 6.87 -5.23 -9.51
C LEU A 153 5.44 -5.78 -9.42
N CYS A 154 4.46 -4.93 -9.14
CA CYS A 154 3.04 -5.31 -9.13
C CYS A 154 2.58 -5.77 -10.51
N PHE A 155 2.97 -5.07 -11.57
CA PHE A 155 2.69 -5.51 -12.94
C PHE A 155 3.26 -6.91 -13.24
N LEU A 156 4.51 -7.18 -12.84
CA LEU A 156 5.12 -8.51 -12.95
C LEU A 156 4.38 -9.57 -12.11
N CYS A 157 3.89 -9.21 -10.91
CA CYS A 157 3.05 -10.09 -10.09
C CYS A 157 1.72 -10.43 -10.78
N ALA A 158 1.09 -9.44 -11.41
CA ALA A 158 -0.12 -9.65 -12.20
C ALA A 158 0.16 -10.60 -13.37
N LEU A 159 1.21 -10.33 -14.15
CA LEU A 159 1.60 -11.16 -15.29
C LEU A 159 1.87 -12.62 -14.88
N THR A 160 2.69 -12.85 -13.86
CA THR A 160 3.00 -14.21 -13.36
C THR A 160 1.83 -14.91 -12.68
N THR A 161 0.84 -14.15 -12.21
CA THR A 161 -0.44 -14.68 -11.72
C THR A 161 -1.32 -15.17 -12.87
N ALA A 162 -1.42 -14.39 -13.94
CA ALA A 162 -2.19 -14.76 -15.13
C ALA A 162 -1.56 -15.96 -15.86
N LEU A 163 -0.23 -16.00 -15.96
CA LEU A 163 0.49 -17.07 -16.66
C LEU A 163 0.43 -18.41 -15.89
N PRO A 164 0.11 -19.54 -16.56
CA PRO A 164 0.12 -20.85 -15.92
C PRO A 164 1.52 -21.24 -15.43
N ARG A 165 1.61 -21.86 -14.25
CA ARG A 165 2.82 -22.51 -13.71
C ARG A 165 4.08 -21.63 -13.66
N SER A 166 3.95 -20.30 -13.56
CA SER A 166 5.11 -19.42 -13.44
C SER A 166 5.87 -19.70 -12.14
N PRO A 167 7.18 -20.02 -12.18
CA PRO A 167 7.98 -20.28 -10.99
C PRO A 167 8.22 -19.02 -10.16
N LEU A 168 8.13 -17.84 -10.79
CA LEU A 168 8.36 -16.55 -10.14
C LEU A 168 7.11 -15.99 -9.44
N ARG A 169 5.95 -16.64 -9.60
CA ARG A 169 4.68 -16.14 -9.05
C ARG A 169 4.75 -15.87 -7.55
N HIS A 170 5.14 -16.85 -6.75
CA HIS A 170 5.16 -16.71 -5.29
C HIS A 170 6.34 -15.85 -4.78
N PRO A 171 7.58 -15.98 -5.32
CA PRO A 171 8.66 -15.06 -4.97
C PRO A 171 8.32 -13.59 -5.20
N LEU A 172 7.76 -13.24 -6.37
CA LEU A 172 7.39 -11.86 -6.68
C LEU A 172 6.24 -11.35 -5.81
N ARG A 173 5.22 -12.18 -5.57
CA ARG A 173 4.13 -11.84 -4.64
C ARG A 173 4.64 -11.54 -3.23
N ILE A 174 5.56 -12.37 -2.71
CA ILE A 174 6.17 -12.15 -1.40
C ILE A 174 6.90 -10.80 -1.37
N ALA A 175 7.74 -10.51 -2.37
CA ALA A 175 8.46 -9.24 -2.45
C ALA A 175 7.50 -8.03 -2.50
N ALA A 176 6.46 -8.10 -3.34
CA ALA A 176 5.48 -7.02 -3.49
C ALA A 176 4.65 -6.81 -2.21
N CYS A 177 4.16 -7.89 -1.61
CA CYS A 177 3.36 -7.80 -0.39
C CYS A 177 4.19 -7.28 0.80
N MET A 178 5.45 -7.69 0.92
CA MET A 178 6.35 -7.15 1.94
C MET A 178 6.61 -5.65 1.73
N ALA A 179 6.80 -5.22 0.48
CA ALA A 179 6.95 -3.80 0.16
C ALA A 179 5.71 -2.99 0.58
N HIS A 180 4.50 -3.45 0.25
CA HIS A 180 3.27 -2.76 0.64
C HIS A 180 3.10 -2.67 2.16
N LEU A 181 3.32 -3.78 2.87
CA LEU A 181 3.20 -3.82 4.33
C LEU A 181 4.24 -2.92 5.01
N TYR A 182 5.45 -2.89 4.47
CA TYR A 182 6.49 -1.99 4.96
C TYR A 182 6.15 -0.52 4.69
N GLY A 183 5.67 -0.19 3.49
CA GLY A 183 5.27 1.16 3.10
C GLY A 183 4.15 1.71 3.98
N VAL A 184 3.07 0.93 4.16
CA VAL A 184 1.95 1.35 5.00
C VAL A 184 2.35 1.43 6.48
N ALA A 185 3.23 0.55 6.96
CA ALA A 185 3.76 0.64 8.32
C ALA A 185 4.56 1.92 8.52
N LEU A 186 5.44 2.28 7.57
CA LEU A 186 6.19 3.53 7.63
C LEU A 186 5.27 4.76 7.54
N TYR A 187 4.24 4.71 6.67
CA TYR A 187 3.26 5.79 6.52
C TYR A 187 2.55 6.15 7.83
N TYR A 188 2.07 5.12 8.56
CA TYR A 188 1.46 5.30 9.88
C TYR A 188 2.49 5.69 10.93
N ALA A 189 3.66 5.04 10.94
CA ALA A 189 4.70 5.30 11.93
C ALA A 189 5.20 6.74 11.87
N THR A 190 5.45 7.29 10.67
CA THR A 190 5.92 8.68 10.54
C THR A 190 4.86 9.67 11.00
N SER A 191 3.59 9.46 10.65
CA SER A 191 2.49 10.32 11.11
C SER A 191 2.35 10.31 12.63
N LEU A 192 2.38 9.12 13.24
CA LEU A 192 2.29 8.96 14.69
C LEU A 192 3.50 9.55 15.41
N CYS A 193 4.71 9.40 14.85
CA CYS A 193 5.90 10.02 15.39
C CYS A 193 5.82 11.55 15.34
N GLU A 194 5.37 12.14 14.24
CA GLU A 194 5.20 13.60 14.15
C GLU A 194 4.12 14.12 15.11
N LEU A 195 3.03 13.37 15.28
CA LEU A 195 2.02 13.68 16.27
C LEU A 195 2.60 13.60 17.69
N HIS A 196 3.36 12.55 18.01
CA HIS A 196 3.87 12.32 19.35
C HIS A 196 5.01 13.27 19.76
N TYR A 197 5.98 13.50 18.86
CA TYR A 197 7.18 14.27 19.17
C TYR A 197 7.07 15.76 18.80
N ALA A 198 6.28 16.10 17.78
CA ALA A 198 6.13 17.48 17.32
C ALA A 198 4.73 18.06 17.59
N GLY A 199 3.79 17.26 18.10
CA GLY A 199 2.40 17.69 18.33
C GLY A 199 1.64 17.99 17.03
N ARG A 200 2.14 17.53 15.88
CA ARG A 200 1.58 17.87 14.56
C ARG A 200 0.67 16.76 14.07
N SER A 201 -0.63 17.07 13.97
CA SER A 201 -1.58 16.27 13.21
C SER A 201 -1.66 16.79 11.78
N HIS A 202 -1.61 15.86 10.81
CA HIS A 202 -1.81 16.15 9.39
C HIS A 202 -3.22 15.83 8.91
N SER A 203 -3.99 15.14 9.74
CA SER A 203 -5.39 14.80 9.48
C SER A 203 -6.29 15.86 10.06
N ARG A 204 -7.36 16.18 9.34
CA ARG A 204 -8.45 16.98 9.89
C ARG A 204 -9.12 16.28 11.09
N PRO A 205 -9.59 17.02 12.09
CA PRO A 205 -10.10 16.44 13.33
C PRO A 205 -11.43 15.68 13.17
N GLU A 206 -12.17 15.89 12.08
CA GLU A 206 -13.43 15.19 11.86
C GLU A 206 -13.22 13.67 11.69
N PRO A 207 -14.03 12.83 12.36
CA PRO A 207 -13.88 11.37 12.31
C PRO A 207 -13.90 10.77 10.90
N LEU A 208 -14.59 11.41 9.95
CA LEU A 208 -14.65 10.98 8.56
C LEU A 208 -13.25 10.92 7.93
N TYR A 209 -12.44 11.95 8.12
CA TYR A 209 -11.13 12.06 7.49
C TYR A 209 -10.11 11.14 8.14
N PHE A 210 -10.16 11.00 9.46
CA PHE A 210 -9.26 10.07 10.13
C PHE A 210 -9.69 8.59 9.98
N TRP A 211 -10.92 8.22 10.36
CA TRP A 211 -11.33 6.82 10.34
C TRP A 211 -11.73 6.33 8.95
N GLY A 212 -12.47 7.16 8.21
CA GLY A 212 -12.94 6.80 6.88
C GLY A 212 -11.81 6.81 5.85
N TYR A 213 -11.09 7.92 5.74
CA TYR A 213 -10.08 8.09 4.71
C TYR A 213 -8.72 7.55 5.17
N TYR A 214 -8.15 8.11 6.23
CA TYR A 214 -6.80 7.77 6.66
C TYR A 214 -6.66 6.30 7.06
N VAL A 215 -7.54 5.78 7.94
CA VAL A 215 -7.53 4.35 8.30
C VAL A 215 -8.21 3.49 7.24
N GLY A 216 -9.43 3.85 6.86
CA GLY A 216 -10.29 3.01 6.01
C GLY A 216 -9.75 2.76 4.62
N PHE A 217 -9.24 3.77 3.91
CA PHE A 217 -8.71 3.59 2.55
C PHE A 217 -7.33 2.93 2.52
N ASN A 218 -6.57 2.99 3.62
CA ASN A 218 -5.28 2.30 3.73
C ASN A 218 -5.41 0.86 4.26
N LEU A 219 -6.51 0.51 4.93
CA LEU A 219 -6.72 -0.83 5.49
C LEU A 219 -6.62 -1.97 4.45
N PRO A 220 -7.16 -1.84 3.21
CA PRO A 220 -6.96 -2.84 2.17
C PRO A 220 -5.49 -3.13 1.87
N TRP A 221 -4.61 -2.10 1.93
CA TRP A 221 -3.16 -2.24 1.73
C TRP A 221 -2.45 -3.02 2.84
N VAL A 222 -3.14 -3.30 3.95
CA VAL A 222 -2.68 -4.23 4.99
C VAL A 222 -3.30 -5.60 4.79
N VAL A 223 -4.63 -5.66 4.70
CA VAL A 223 -5.38 -6.92 4.76
C VAL A 223 -5.12 -7.81 3.55
N VAL A 224 -5.17 -7.25 2.33
CA VAL A 224 -5.02 -8.04 1.10
C VAL A 224 -3.58 -8.56 0.94
N PRO A 225 -2.53 -7.74 1.13
CA PRO A 225 -1.16 -8.24 1.08
C PRO A 225 -0.87 -9.31 2.13
N CYS A 226 -1.38 -9.18 3.35
CA CYS A 226 -1.26 -10.22 4.37
C CYS A 226 -1.86 -11.56 3.91
N GLY A 227 -3.05 -11.53 3.29
CA GLY A 227 -3.68 -12.74 2.75
C GLY A 227 -2.88 -13.39 1.63
N ILE A 228 -2.41 -12.60 0.66
CA ILE A 228 -1.58 -13.07 -0.46
C ILE A 228 -0.23 -13.63 0.02
N LEU A 229 0.37 -12.96 1.02
CA LEU A 229 1.63 -13.34 1.62
C LEU A 229 1.49 -14.69 2.34
N ALA A 230 0.44 -14.86 3.15
CA ALA A 230 0.14 -16.12 3.83
C ALA A 230 -0.07 -17.29 2.84
N ASP A 231 -0.86 -17.08 1.78
CA ASP A 231 -1.05 -18.07 0.71
C ASP A 231 0.28 -18.45 0.04
N SER A 232 1.12 -17.45 -0.23
CA SER A 232 2.40 -17.66 -0.91
C SER A 232 3.39 -18.43 -0.03
N PHE A 233 3.51 -18.06 1.25
CA PHE A 233 4.33 -18.82 2.20
C PHE A 233 3.82 -20.25 2.36
N ALA A 234 2.52 -20.45 2.55
CA ALA A 234 1.95 -21.79 2.70
C ALA A 234 2.22 -22.67 1.45
N THR A 235 2.16 -22.09 0.26
CA THR A 235 2.43 -22.81 -0.99
C THR A 235 3.90 -23.13 -1.16
N VAL A 236 4.80 -22.18 -0.90
CA VAL A 236 6.25 -22.42 -0.95
C VAL A 236 6.66 -23.48 0.07
N THR A 237 6.20 -23.40 1.32
CA THR A 237 6.50 -24.40 2.35
C THR A 237 6.00 -25.79 1.95
N ARG A 238 4.81 -25.92 1.34
CA ARG A 238 4.31 -27.20 0.84
C ARG A 238 5.19 -27.76 -0.28
N ALA A 239 5.63 -26.91 -1.20
CA ALA A 239 6.51 -27.32 -2.30
C ALA A 239 7.87 -27.80 -1.79
N LEU A 240 8.49 -27.05 -0.86
CA LEU A 240 9.77 -27.44 -0.25
C LEU A 240 9.66 -28.78 0.50
N ARG A 241 8.61 -28.96 1.32
CA ARG A 241 8.37 -30.24 2.00
C ARG A 241 8.13 -31.42 1.05
N ALA A 242 7.56 -31.16 -0.13
CA ALA A 242 7.39 -32.20 -1.14
C ALA A 242 8.73 -32.57 -1.77
N LEU A 243 9.61 -31.59 -2.00
CA LEU A 243 10.97 -31.82 -2.49
C LEU A 243 11.78 -32.64 -1.48
N ASP A 244 11.75 -32.28 -0.18
CA ASP A 244 12.45 -33.02 0.87
C ASP A 244 12.05 -34.51 0.92
N LYS A 245 10.77 -34.81 0.68
CA LYS A 245 10.26 -36.19 0.61
C LYS A 245 10.78 -36.95 -0.61
N VAL A 246 10.87 -36.27 -1.75
CA VAL A 246 11.41 -36.85 -2.99
C VAL A 246 12.90 -37.13 -2.82
N ASP A 247 13.66 -36.19 -2.25
CA ASP A 247 15.08 -36.36 -1.98
C ASP A 247 15.31 -37.54 -1.01
N GLY A 248 14.55 -37.63 0.08
CA GLY A 248 14.62 -38.77 0.99
C GLY A 248 14.26 -40.12 0.33
N ALA A 249 13.28 -40.13 -0.58
CA ALA A 249 12.91 -41.33 -1.33
C ALA A 249 14.00 -41.74 -2.34
N LEU A 250 14.62 -40.75 -3.01
CA LEU A 250 15.73 -40.96 -3.94
C LEU A 250 16.97 -41.48 -3.22
N ASP A 251 17.31 -40.91 -2.05
CA ASP A 251 18.43 -41.41 -1.24
C ASP A 251 18.18 -42.83 -0.74
N GLY A 252 16.95 -43.16 -0.33
CA GLY A 252 16.56 -44.53 0.01
C GLY A 252 16.56 -45.50 -1.17
N PHE A 253 16.30 -45.02 -2.39
CA PHE A 253 16.43 -45.80 -3.62
C PHE A 253 17.91 -46.08 -3.94
N TRP A 254 18.75 -45.04 -3.94
CA TRP A 254 20.17 -45.19 -4.23
C TRP A 254 20.95 -45.92 -3.14
N GLY A 255 20.50 -45.86 -1.89
CA GLY A 255 21.04 -46.71 -0.83
C GLY A 255 20.80 -48.20 -1.05
N ARG A 256 19.77 -48.57 -1.85
CA ARG A 256 19.44 -49.98 -2.18
C ARG A 256 20.05 -50.43 -3.50
N GLU A 257 20.01 -49.61 -4.54
CA GLU A 257 20.51 -49.99 -5.88
C GLU A 257 21.98 -49.63 -6.13
N GLY A 258 22.60 -48.85 -5.25
CA GLY A 258 23.91 -48.25 -5.48
C GLY A 258 23.78 -47.02 -6.37
N ARG A 259 24.38 -45.90 -5.95
CA ARG A 259 24.33 -44.64 -6.69
C ARG A 259 25.12 -44.82 -8.00
N PRO A 260 24.61 -44.42 -9.17
CA PRO A 260 25.37 -44.49 -10.42
C PRO A 260 26.59 -43.59 -10.25
N THR A 261 27.76 -44.21 -10.20
CA THR A 261 29.03 -43.49 -10.22
C THR A 261 29.14 -42.84 -11.58
N THR A 262 29.17 -41.51 -11.62
CA THR A 262 29.58 -40.71 -12.79
C THR A 262 31.07 -40.94 -13.07
N GLY A 263 31.44 -42.17 -13.42
CA GLY A 263 32.82 -42.65 -13.53
C GLY A 263 33.06 -43.57 -14.73
N GLY A 264 32.15 -43.59 -15.71
CA GLY A 264 32.27 -44.43 -16.92
C GLY A 264 32.74 -43.73 -18.19
N ALA A 265 32.92 -42.40 -18.18
CA ALA A 265 33.29 -41.64 -19.38
C ALA A 265 34.81 -41.42 -19.55
N GLU A 266 35.64 -41.68 -18.53
CA GLU A 266 37.09 -41.45 -18.61
C GLU A 266 37.93 -42.70 -18.91
N GLU A 267 37.38 -43.91 -18.75
CA GLU A 267 38.19 -45.14 -18.87
C GLU A 267 38.29 -45.68 -20.31
N GLU A 268 37.40 -45.26 -21.22
CA GLU A 268 37.42 -45.70 -22.62
C GLU A 268 38.45 -44.94 -23.48
N SER A 269 38.94 -43.79 -23.03
CA SER A 269 39.94 -42.99 -23.76
C SER A 269 41.40 -43.47 -23.56
N LYS A 270 41.67 -44.41 -22.64
CA LYS A 270 43.04 -44.89 -22.36
C LYS A 270 43.41 -46.23 -23.00
N LYS A 271 42.50 -46.89 -23.72
CA LYS A 271 42.80 -48.15 -24.44
C LYS A 271 43.18 -47.95 -25.92
N THR A 272 43.27 -46.71 -26.39
CA THR A 272 43.64 -46.39 -27.77
C THR A 272 44.81 -45.42 -27.80
N ARG A 273 46.00 -45.89 -27.42
CA ARG A 273 47.26 -45.25 -27.82
C ARG A 273 48.40 -46.25 -27.87
#